data_AF-A0A638YRG5-F1
#
_entry.id   AF-A0A638YRG5-F1
#
_cell.length_a   1.000
_cell.length_b   1.000
_cell.length_c   1.000
_cell.angle_alpha   90.00
_cell.angle_beta   90.00
_cell.angle_gamma   90.00
#
_symmetry.space_group_name_H-M   'P 1'
#
loop_
_entity.id
_entity.type
_entity.pdbx_description
1 polymer ?
#
loop_
_entity_poly.entity_id
_entity_poly.type
_entity_poly.pdbx_seq_one_letter_code
_entity_poly.pdbx_strand_id
1 'polypeptide(L)'
;MTGKRLKASVIIDLNGNLSRRSRQYSNQINALSRSGQSSLRALRMEVVRVSGAIDRMGSLSTRTFRMLSAGALGIAGVGYTANKLFIGAAAQREQQIIAMNSLYHGDKARAQAMMAWAKQNAKETTWGLGGVLQEIRTSTAFGMNDEQVKQFITMLQNQGAMHGWDLPTAQGASLQFKQMFARQQITAADANLLTGYGINVYKVLADATGEDEKKIRKLGEKGKLGLKSILTVFRTLSEQSKGAQASAMNSWDGMFAQMEA
;
A
#
# COMPACT_ATOMS: atom_id res chain seq x y z
N MET A 1 18.18 -38.90 -39.63
CA MET A 1 19.63 -38.61 -39.73
C MET A 1 19.74 -37.37 -40.62
N THR A 2 20.42 -36.26 -40.33
CA THR A 2 21.66 -36.03 -39.56
C THR A 2 21.68 -34.54 -39.16
N GLY A 3 21.82 -34.22 -37.87
CA GLY A 3 21.88 -32.82 -37.41
C GLY A 3 23.29 -32.24 -37.55
N LYS A 4 23.44 -31.10 -38.25
CA LYS A 4 24.68 -30.32 -38.27
C LYS A 4 24.84 -29.52 -36.99
N ARG A 5 25.96 -29.70 -36.28
CA ARG A 5 26.42 -28.83 -35.19
C ARG A 5 27.32 -27.74 -35.75
N LEU A 6 26.97 -26.47 -35.53
CA LEU A 6 27.85 -25.33 -35.78
C LEU A 6 28.57 -24.94 -34.48
N LYS A 7 29.89 -24.72 -34.55
CA LYS A 7 30.69 -24.11 -33.48
C LYS A 7 31.17 -22.74 -33.96
N ALA A 8 31.00 -21.72 -33.13
CA ALA A 8 31.57 -20.38 -33.34
C ALA A 8 32.56 -20.08 -32.20
N SER A 9 33.76 -19.62 -32.55
CA SER A 9 34.79 -19.17 -31.62
C SER A 9 35.10 -17.70 -31.88
N VAL A 10 35.04 -16.87 -30.83
CA VAL A 10 35.39 -15.45 -30.89
C VAL A 10 36.81 -15.29 -30.35
N ILE A 11 37.70 -14.71 -31.16
CA ILE A 11 39.06 -14.32 -30.75
C ILE A 11 39.03 -12.82 -30.48
N ILE A 12 39.46 -12.39 -29.29
CA ILE A 12 39.58 -10.97 -28.93
C ILE A 12 41.06 -10.62 -28.91
N ASP A 13 41.48 -9.74 -29.82
CA ASP A 13 42.82 -9.16 -29.84
C ASP A 13 42.87 -7.95 -28.89
N LEU A 14 43.77 -8.00 -27.90
CA LEU A 14 43.89 -6.99 -26.83
C LEU A 14 45.17 -6.14 -26.94
N ASN A 15 45.88 -6.17 -28.07
CA ASN A 15 47.09 -5.37 -28.23
C ASN A 15 46.87 -4.11 -29.06
N GLY A 16 46.52 -3.02 -28.37
CA GLY A 16 46.96 -1.68 -28.79
C GLY A 16 45.90 -0.59 -28.85
N ASN A 17 45.45 -0.05 -27.70
CA ASN A 17 45.07 1.39 -27.61
C ASN A 17 44.82 1.94 -26.19
N LEU A 18 45.31 1.28 -25.13
CA LEU A 18 44.93 1.67 -23.76
C LEU A 18 45.56 3.01 -23.32
N SER A 19 46.77 3.30 -23.81
CA SER A 19 47.54 4.49 -23.42
C SER A 19 46.99 5.80 -24.00
N ARG A 20 46.27 5.75 -25.13
CA ARG A 20 45.61 6.93 -25.73
C ARG A 20 44.26 7.24 -25.07
N ARG A 21 43.49 6.22 -24.66
CA ARG A 21 42.24 6.40 -23.90
C ARG A 21 42.47 6.90 -22.47
N SER A 22 43.57 6.49 -21.83
CA SER A 22 43.94 6.97 -20.48
C SER A 22 44.10 8.49 -20.42
N ARG A 23 44.75 9.11 -21.41
CA ARG A 23 44.97 10.57 -21.43
C ARG A 23 43.69 11.36 -21.65
N GLN A 24 42.73 10.81 -22.40
CA GLN A 24 41.39 11.42 -22.56
C GLN A 24 40.56 11.29 -21.28
N TYR A 25 40.71 10.19 -20.54
CA TYR A 25 40.04 9.95 -19.26
C TYR A 25 40.54 10.88 -18.15
N SER A 26 41.86 11.14 -18.07
CA SER A 26 42.44 12.06 -17.07
C SER A 26 42.00 13.51 -17.26
N ASN A 27 41.80 13.96 -18.51
CA ASN A 27 41.30 15.30 -18.79
C ASN A 27 39.81 15.46 -18.40
N GLN A 28 39.03 14.38 -18.46
CA GLN A 28 37.62 14.35 -18.03
C GLN A 28 37.47 14.28 -16.51
N ILE A 29 38.37 13.58 -15.81
CA ILE A 29 38.40 13.50 -14.33
C ILE A 29 38.73 14.86 -13.68
N ASN A 30 39.61 15.65 -14.32
CA ASN A 30 39.93 17.01 -13.83
C ASN A 30 38.77 18.00 -14.01
N ALA A 31 37.97 17.84 -15.08
CA ALA A 31 36.74 18.62 -15.26
C ALA A 31 35.64 18.22 -14.25
N LEU A 32 35.55 16.91 -13.93
CA LEU A 32 34.61 16.37 -12.95
C LEU A 32 34.96 16.75 -11.50
N SER A 33 36.26 16.85 -11.17
CA SER A 33 36.70 17.26 -9.82
C SER A 33 36.43 18.74 -9.53
N ARG A 34 36.48 19.61 -10.55
CA ARG A 34 36.16 21.04 -10.40
C ARG A 34 34.66 21.30 -10.29
N SER A 35 33.81 20.50 -10.95
CA SER A 35 32.35 20.54 -10.77
C SER A 35 31.88 19.83 -9.48
N GLY A 36 32.71 18.95 -8.90
CA GLY A 36 32.49 18.29 -7.61
C GLY A 36 32.64 19.22 -6.39
N GLN A 37 33.55 20.19 -6.44
CA GLN A 37 33.73 21.14 -5.32
C GLN A 37 32.62 22.20 -5.24
N SER A 38 32.06 22.61 -6.37
CA SER A 38 30.91 23.53 -6.41
C SER A 38 29.60 22.84 -6.02
N SER A 39 29.41 21.57 -6.37
CA SER A 39 28.26 20.77 -5.92
C SER A 39 28.31 20.42 -4.43
N LEU A 40 29.49 20.18 -3.85
CA LEU A 40 29.63 19.95 -2.40
C LEU A 40 29.41 21.22 -1.57
N ARG A 41 29.78 22.41 -2.08
CA ARG A 41 29.43 23.70 -1.46
C ARG A 41 27.94 24.02 -1.59
N ALA A 42 27.31 23.65 -2.70
CA ALA A 42 25.85 23.73 -2.87
C ALA A 42 25.12 22.78 -1.90
N LEU A 43 25.60 21.55 -1.72
CA LEU A 43 25.07 20.59 -0.76
C LEU A 43 25.22 21.07 0.70
N ARG A 44 26.34 21.73 1.06
CA ARG A 44 26.49 22.35 2.40
C ARG A 44 25.53 23.51 2.64
N MET A 45 25.19 24.28 1.61
CA MET A 45 24.18 25.34 1.67
C MET A 45 22.74 24.79 1.65
N GLU A 46 22.54 23.56 1.20
CA GLU A 46 21.27 22.84 1.20
C GLU A 46 20.99 22.18 2.57
N VAL A 47 22.02 21.63 3.23
CA VAL A 47 21.92 21.08 4.60
C VAL A 47 21.60 22.16 5.65
N VAL A 48 22.13 23.38 5.50
CA VAL A 48 21.80 24.52 6.40
C VAL A 48 20.38 25.07 6.13
N ARG A 49 19.77 24.78 4.98
CA ARG A 49 18.33 25.04 4.75
C ARG A 49 17.42 23.93 5.29
N VAL A 50 17.92 22.72 5.46
CA VAL A 50 17.15 21.59 6.02
C VAL A 50 16.89 21.76 7.52
N SER A 51 17.79 22.37 8.29
CA SER A 51 17.56 22.62 9.73
C SER A 51 16.47 23.67 10.01
N GLY A 52 16.28 24.65 9.12
CA GLY A 52 15.14 25.59 9.18
C GLY A 52 13.87 25.10 8.47
N ALA A 53 13.96 24.01 7.70
CA ALA A 53 12.82 23.39 7.03
C ALA A 53 12.14 22.31 7.88
N ILE A 54 12.82 21.76 8.90
CA ILE A 54 12.23 20.80 9.84
C ILE A 54 11.17 21.48 10.74
N ASP A 55 11.38 22.73 11.15
CA ASP A 55 10.35 23.52 11.86
C ASP A 55 9.17 23.91 10.96
N ARG A 56 9.36 23.91 9.63
CA ARG A 56 8.30 24.09 8.62
C ARG A 56 7.78 22.78 8.04
N MET A 57 8.31 21.63 8.48
CA MET A 57 7.86 20.29 8.12
C MET A 57 6.70 19.81 9.02
N GLY A 58 6.28 20.63 9.98
CA GLY A 58 4.92 20.55 10.55
C GLY A 58 3.81 20.97 9.58
N SER A 59 4.16 21.61 8.45
CA SER A 59 3.19 22.12 7.45
C SER A 59 3.33 21.52 6.03
N LEU A 60 4.31 20.64 5.82
CA LEU A 60 4.61 20.03 4.51
C LEU A 60 4.36 18.52 4.46
N SER A 61 4.09 17.86 5.60
CA SER A 61 3.58 16.48 5.62
C SER A 61 2.17 16.38 5.00
N THR A 62 1.44 17.50 4.92
CA THR A 62 0.07 17.53 4.41
C THR A 62 -0.02 17.59 2.88
N ARG A 63 0.93 18.21 2.15
CA ARG A 63 0.75 18.45 0.69
C ARG A 63 1.30 17.36 -0.21
N THR A 64 2.45 16.78 0.11
CA THR A 64 3.04 15.72 -0.74
C THR A 64 2.38 14.36 -0.51
N PHE A 65 1.91 14.11 0.72
CA PHE A 65 1.12 12.92 1.04
C PHE A 65 -0.29 13.02 0.43
N ARG A 66 -0.90 14.21 0.40
CA ARG A 66 -2.16 14.47 -0.33
C ARG A 66 -2.05 14.23 -1.83
N MET A 67 -0.94 14.56 -2.49
CA MET A 67 -0.78 14.26 -3.92
C MET A 67 -0.60 12.77 -4.24
N LEU A 68 -0.18 11.95 -3.27
CA LEU A 68 -0.05 10.49 -3.47
C LEU A 68 -1.32 9.73 -3.07
N SER A 69 -2.20 10.32 -2.26
CA SER A 69 -3.54 9.80 -1.97
C SER A 69 -4.64 10.39 -2.87
N ALA A 70 -4.43 11.54 -3.50
CA ALA A 70 -5.32 12.16 -4.48
C ALA A 70 -5.19 11.48 -5.84
N GLY A 71 -5.95 10.41 -6.03
CA GLY A 71 -6.16 9.82 -7.33
C GLY A 71 -7.21 10.55 -8.16
N ALA A 72 -7.00 11.81 -8.61
CA ALA A 72 -7.57 12.30 -9.89
C ALA A 72 -7.00 13.65 -10.39
N LEU A 73 -6.59 13.63 -11.65
CA LEU A 73 -6.81 14.61 -12.72
C LEU A 73 -7.30 16.04 -12.36
N GLY A 74 -6.35 16.96 -12.17
CA GLY A 74 -6.59 18.39 -12.41
C GLY A 74 -6.25 18.76 -13.85
N ILE A 75 -7.25 18.95 -14.72
CA ILE A 75 -7.05 19.58 -16.04
C ILE A 75 -7.22 21.08 -15.86
N ALA A 76 -6.10 21.81 -15.82
CA ALA A 76 -6.09 23.24 -16.08
C ALA A 76 -4.76 23.66 -16.75
N GLY A 77 -4.77 23.62 -18.08
CA GLY A 77 -3.96 24.53 -18.92
C GLY A 77 -2.56 24.08 -19.35
N VAL A 78 -2.36 24.21 -20.67
CA VAL A 78 -1.10 24.31 -21.44
C VAL A 78 -0.57 23.02 -22.08
N GLY A 79 -0.42 23.09 -23.41
CA GLY A 79 -0.22 22.00 -24.35
C GLY A 79 1.04 21.14 -24.16
N TYR A 80 1.03 20.02 -24.88
CA TYR A 80 2.07 18.98 -24.99
C TYR A 80 2.28 18.01 -23.81
N THR A 81 1.65 18.19 -22.65
CA THR A 81 1.76 17.25 -21.50
C THR A 81 0.57 16.30 -21.31
N ALA A 82 -0.52 16.46 -22.09
CA ALA A 82 -1.73 15.64 -21.96
C ALA A 82 -1.51 14.16 -22.36
N ASN A 83 -0.79 13.87 -23.44
CA ASN A 83 -0.67 12.49 -23.94
C ASN A 83 -0.05 11.53 -22.92
N LYS A 84 0.94 11.94 -22.12
CA LYS A 84 1.56 11.03 -21.12
C LYS A 84 0.67 10.78 -19.91
N LEU A 85 -0.13 11.75 -19.48
CA LEU A 85 -1.03 11.61 -18.32
C LEU A 85 -2.26 10.76 -18.67
N PHE A 86 -2.82 10.91 -19.87
CA PHE A 86 -3.93 10.07 -20.34
C PHE A 86 -3.49 8.66 -20.71
N ILE A 87 -2.31 8.48 -21.33
CA ILE A 87 -1.75 7.14 -21.60
C ILE A 87 -1.45 6.43 -20.27
N GLY A 88 -0.90 7.13 -19.28
CA GLY A 88 -0.65 6.57 -17.94
C GLY A 88 -1.93 6.14 -17.21
N ALA A 89 -2.96 7.00 -17.19
CA ALA A 89 -4.24 6.69 -16.53
C ALA A 89 -5.05 5.60 -17.26
N ALA A 90 -4.93 5.47 -18.59
CA ALA A 90 -5.54 4.40 -19.37
C ALA A 90 -4.79 3.07 -19.18
N ALA A 91 -3.45 3.08 -19.28
CA ALA A 91 -2.62 1.89 -19.08
C ALA A 91 -2.69 1.36 -17.65
N GLN A 92 -2.78 2.25 -16.65
CA GLN A 92 -2.94 1.85 -15.25
C GLN A 92 -4.31 1.21 -14.99
N ARG A 93 -5.37 1.69 -15.67
CA ARG A 93 -6.70 1.06 -15.63
C ARG A 93 -6.70 -0.32 -16.29
N GLU A 94 -6.05 -0.45 -17.45
CA GLU A 94 -5.92 -1.73 -18.14
C GLU A 94 -5.15 -2.75 -17.29
N GLN A 95 -4.02 -2.35 -16.70
CA GLN A 95 -3.24 -3.20 -15.81
C GLN A 95 -4.03 -3.62 -14.55
N GLN A 96 -4.85 -2.74 -13.98
CA GLN A 96 -5.71 -3.06 -12.84
C GLN A 96 -6.81 -4.06 -13.21
N ILE A 97 -7.41 -3.92 -14.40
CA ILE A 97 -8.41 -4.86 -14.92
C ILE A 97 -7.76 -6.22 -15.19
N ILE A 98 -6.58 -6.26 -15.82
CA ILE A 98 -5.84 -7.49 -16.08
C ILE A 98 -5.49 -8.19 -14.75
N ALA A 99 -4.95 -7.45 -13.78
CA ALA A 99 -4.61 -8.00 -12.48
C ALA A 99 -5.84 -8.57 -11.75
N MET A 100 -6.99 -7.90 -11.83
CA MET A 100 -8.23 -8.38 -11.22
C MET A 100 -8.76 -9.63 -11.94
N ASN A 101 -8.77 -9.64 -13.27
CA ASN A 101 -9.16 -10.82 -14.04
C ASN A 101 -8.26 -12.03 -13.74
N SER A 102 -6.95 -11.80 -13.59
CA SER A 102 -6.00 -12.85 -13.21
C SER A 102 -6.24 -13.35 -11.78
N LEU A 103 -6.58 -12.46 -10.84
CA LEU A 103 -6.91 -12.84 -9.45
C LEU A 103 -8.12 -13.77 -9.41
N TYR A 104 -9.09 -13.56 -10.32
CA TYR A 104 -10.31 -14.34 -10.42
C TYR A 104 -10.23 -15.48 -11.45
N HIS A 105 -9.03 -15.94 -11.80
CA HIS A 105 -8.80 -17.08 -12.70
C HIS A 105 -9.57 -16.97 -14.05
N GLY A 106 -9.74 -15.76 -14.56
CA GLY A 106 -10.44 -15.50 -15.82
C GLY A 106 -11.96 -15.32 -15.70
N ASP A 107 -12.54 -15.41 -14.49
CA ASP A 107 -13.95 -15.06 -14.25
C ASP A 107 -14.14 -13.53 -14.35
N LYS A 108 -14.47 -13.10 -15.56
CA LYS A 108 -14.66 -11.68 -15.89
C LYS A 108 -15.85 -11.06 -15.14
N ALA A 109 -16.93 -11.81 -14.93
CA ALA A 109 -18.12 -11.28 -14.27
C ALA A 109 -17.82 -10.98 -12.79
N ARG A 110 -17.17 -11.92 -12.11
CA ARG A 110 -16.74 -11.76 -10.72
C ARG A 110 -15.70 -10.65 -10.57
N ALA A 111 -14.72 -10.59 -11.47
CA ALA A 111 -13.72 -9.52 -11.49
C ALA A 111 -14.33 -8.14 -11.70
N GLN A 112 -15.30 -8.01 -12.62
CA GLN A 112 -16.03 -6.76 -12.85
C GLN A 112 -16.88 -6.35 -11.65
N ALA A 113 -17.57 -7.29 -11.01
CA ALA A 113 -18.35 -7.03 -9.81
C ALA A 113 -17.47 -6.54 -8.66
N MET A 114 -16.31 -7.17 -8.44
CA MET A 114 -15.37 -6.74 -7.40
C MET A 114 -14.75 -5.38 -7.72
N MET A 115 -14.41 -5.12 -8.99
CA MET A 115 -13.91 -3.82 -9.44
C MET A 115 -14.96 -2.71 -9.26
N ALA A 116 -16.24 -2.99 -9.54
CA ALA A 116 -17.33 -2.05 -9.32
C ALA A 116 -17.48 -1.72 -7.82
N TRP A 117 -17.43 -2.75 -6.96
CA TRP A 117 -17.43 -2.55 -5.51
C TRP A 117 -16.22 -1.74 -5.05
N ALA A 118 -15.01 -2.04 -5.55
CA ALA A 118 -13.78 -1.32 -5.19
C ALA A 118 -13.86 0.17 -5.54
N LYS A 119 -14.42 0.50 -6.72
CA LYS A 119 -14.66 1.89 -7.13
C LYS A 119 -15.65 2.60 -6.22
N GLN A 120 -16.72 1.94 -5.82
CA GLN A 120 -17.70 2.53 -4.91
C GLN A 120 -17.08 2.76 -3.53
N ASN A 121 -16.43 1.75 -2.96
CA ASN A 121 -15.77 1.83 -1.67
C ASN A 121 -14.66 2.90 -1.66
N ALA A 122 -13.89 3.04 -2.74
CA ALA A 122 -12.87 4.08 -2.85
C ALA A 122 -13.44 5.51 -2.87
N LYS A 123 -14.67 5.71 -3.33
CA LYS A 123 -15.37 7.01 -3.26
C LYS A 123 -15.88 7.32 -1.85
N GLU A 124 -16.08 6.29 -1.05
CA GLU A 124 -16.64 6.37 0.31
C GLU A 124 -15.56 6.27 1.39
N THR A 125 -14.28 6.31 1.01
CA THR A 125 -13.17 6.12 1.93
C THR A 125 -11.98 7.02 1.59
N THR A 126 -11.07 7.22 2.55
CA THR A 126 -9.84 8.01 2.37
C THR A 126 -8.70 7.23 1.72
N TRP A 127 -8.90 5.94 1.40
CA TRP A 127 -7.84 5.02 0.97
C TRP A 127 -7.55 5.06 -0.54
N GLY A 128 -8.47 5.63 -1.32
CA GLY A 128 -8.39 5.66 -2.79
C GLY A 128 -8.48 4.27 -3.44
N LEU A 129 -8.69 4.25 -4.76
CA LEU A 129 -8.90 2.99 -5.49
C LEU A 129 -7.68 2.06 -5.46
N GLY A 130 -6.46 2.63 -5.51
CA GLY A 130 -5.22 1.84 -5.46
C GLY A 130 -5.07 1.04 -4.17
N GLY A 131 -5.31 1.69 -3.02
CA GLY A 131 -5.25 1.05 -1.71
C GLY A 131 -6.30 -0.06 -1.56
N VAL A 132 -7.54 0.22 -1.97
CA VAL A 132 -8.63 -0.77 -1.96
C VAL A 132 -8.30 -1.99 -2.84
N LEU A 133 -7.83 -1.77 -4.07
CA LEU A 133 -7.47 -2.88 -4.98
C LEU A 133 -6.29 -3.72 -4.48
N GLN A 134 -5.29 -3.08 -3.86
CA GLN A 134 -4.18 -3.80 -3.23
C GLN A 134 -4.68 -4.66 -2.06
N GLU A 135 -5.59 -4.12 -1.26
CA GLU A 135 -6.15 -4.82 -0.12
C GLU A 135 -7.04 -5.99 -0.54
N ILE A 136 -7.83 -5.84 -1.62
CA ILE A 136 -8.57 -6.94 -2.23
C ILE A 136 -7.62 -8.07 -2.62
N ARG A 137 -6.59 -7.75 -3.42
CA ARG A 137 -5.65 -8.76 -3.94
C ARG A 137 -4.99 -9.54 -2.83
N THR A 138 -4.47 -8.84 -1.82
CA THR A 138 -3.76 -9.48 -0.72
C THR A 138 -4.71 -10.26 0.17
N SER A 139 -5.89 -9.73 0.50
CA SER A 139 -6.88 -10.47 1.32
C SER A 139 -7.38 -11.75 0.63
N THR A 140 -7.64 -11.69 -0.68
CA THR A 140 -7.97 -12.88 -1.48
C THR A 140 -6.83 -13.88 -1.50
N ALA A 141 -5.57 -13.43 -1.66
CA ALA A 141 -4.40 -14.31 -1.63
C ALA A 141 -4.19 -15.01 -0.28
N PHE A 142 -4.66 -14.40 0.82
CA PHE A 142 -4.67 -15.01 2.16
C PHE A 142 -5.88 -15.95 2.39
N GLY A 143 -6.69 -16.20 1.36
CA GLY A 143 -7.75 -17.21 1.36
C GLY A 143 -9.15 -16.69 1.70
N MET A 144 -9.35 -15.36 1.81
CA MET A 144 -10.69 -14.79 2.00
C MET A 144 -11.52 -14.86 0.71
N ASN A 145 -12.79 -15.23 0.84
CA ASN A 145 -13.76 -15.11 -0.26
C ASN A 145 -14.20 -13.64 -0.45
N ASP A 146 -14.94 -13.34 -1.53
CA ASP A 146 -15.28 -11.94 -1.86
C ASP A 146 -16.09 -11.25 -0.77
N GLU A 147 -17.02 -11.95 -0.12
CA GLU A 147 -17.82 -11.36 0.95
C GLU A 147 -16.94 -11.04 2.16
N GLN A 148 -16.07 -11.97 2.55
CA GLN A 148 -15.10 -11.78 3.62
C GLN A 148 -14.13 -10.63 3.31
N VAL A 149 -13.65 -10.51 2.08
CA VAL A 149 -12.78 -9.40 1.66
C VAL A 149 -13.51 -8.06 1.81
N LYS A 150 -14.75 -7.96 1.33
CA LYS A 150 -15.54 -6.72 1.45
C LYS A 150 -15.77 -6.32 2.90
N GLN A 151 -16.15 -7.28 3.74
CA GLN A 151 -16.36 -7.07 5.18
C GLN A 151 -15.07 -6.67 5.89
N PHE A 152 -13.97 -7.34 5.57
CA PHE A 152 -12.65 -7.10 6.15
C PHE A 152 -12.10 -5.72 5.82
N ILE A 153 -12.17 -5.31 4.54
CA ILE A 153 -11.75 -3.97 4.11
C ILE A 153 -12.59 -2.89 4.79
N THR A 154 -13.92 -3.07 4.82
CA THR A 154 -14.84 -2.11 5.45
C THR A 154 -14.55 -1.98 6.95
N MET A 155 -14.29 -3.11 7.62
CA MET A 155 -13.90 -3.14 9.04
C MET A 155 -12.59 -2.36 9.25
N LEU A 156 -11.55 -2.61 8.46
CA LEU A 156 -10.27 -1.90 8.59
C LEU A 156 -10.39 -0.40 8.34
N GLN A 157 -11.21 0.02 7.37
CA GLN A 157 -11.45 1.42 7.08
C GLN A 157 -12.15 2.12 8.25
N ASN A 158 -13.21 1.52 8.77
CA ASN A 158 -13.92 2.05 9.93
C ASN A 158 -13.04 2.08 11.18
N GLN A 159 -12.24 1.04 11.42
CA GLN A 159 -11.27 1.01 12.53
C GLN A 159 -10.19 2.08 12.34
N GLY A 160 -9.68 2.24 11.12
CA GLY A 160 -8.73 3.29 10.79
C GLY A 160 -9.29 4.68 11.03
N ALA A 161 -10.54 4.94 10.62
CA ALA A 161 -11.22 6.20 10.92
C ALA A 161 -11.44 6.41 12.41
N MET A 162 -11.84 5.36 13.15
CA MET A 162 -12.10 5.43 14.59
C MET A 162 -10.82 5.69 15.41
N HIS A 163 -9.71 5.08 15.01
CA HIS A 163 -8.42 5.18 15.71
C HIS A 163 -7.45 6.21 15.10
N GLY A 164 -7.85 6.89 14.02
CA GLY A 164 -7.01 7.88 13.34
C GLY A 164 -5.80 7.27 12.63
N TRP A 165 -5.89 6.03 12.15
CA TRP A 165 -4.81 5.38 11.40
C TRP A 165 -4.64 5.99 10.01
N ASP A 166 -3.38 6.19 9.61
CA ASP A 166 -3.04 6.36 8.21
C ASP A 166 -3.07 5.00 7.47
N LEU A 167 -2.99 5.05 6.13
CA LEU A 167 -3.03 3.84 5.31
C LEU A 167 -1.91 2.84 5.66
N PRO A 168 -0.64 3.24 5.87
CA PRO A 168 0.40 2.34 6.36
C PRO A 168 0.07 1.65 7.69
N THR A 169 -0.47 2.38 8.67
CA THR A 169 -0.86 1.78 9.96
C THR A 169 -1.98 0.77 9.77
N ALA A 170 -3.00 1.11 8.97
CA ALA A 170 -4.09 0.20 8.66
C ALA A 170 -3.61 -1.06 7.91
N GLN A 171 -2.62 -0.92 7.01
CA GLN A 171 -1.99 -2.05 6.32
C GLN A 171 -1.16 -2.93 7.27
N GLY A 172 -0.53 -2.34 8.28
CA GLY A 172 0.15 -3.06 9.35
C GLY A 172 -0.81 -3.93 10.16
N ALA A 173 -1.93 -3.36 10.62
CA ALA A 173 -2.99 -4.09 11.31
C ALA A 173 -3.60 -5.19 10.41
N SER A 174 -3.86 -4.83 9.15
CA SER A 174 -4.38 -5.75 8.14
C SER A 174 -3.53 -7.00 7.99
N LEU A 175 -2.20 -6.85 7.92
CA LEU A 175 -1.29 -7.99 7.79
C LEU A 175 -1.44 -8.97 8.96
N GLN A 176 -1.55 -8.47 10.19
CA GLN A 176 -1.73 -9.31 11.36
C GLN A 176 -3.04 -10.10 11.29
N PHE A 177 -4.13 -9.43 10.92
CA PHE A 177 -5.41 -10.09 10.74
C PHE A 177 -5.41 -11.12 9.60
N LYS A 178 -4.73 -10.83 8.48
CA LYS A 178 -4.57 -11.76 7.36
C LYS A 178 -3.78 -13.00 7.77
N GLN A 179 -2.67 -12.83 8.50
CA GLN A 179 -1.87 -13.94 9.02
C GLN A 179 -2.64 -14.80 10.02
N MET A 180 -3.48 -14.17 10.85
CA MET A 180 -4.41 -14.85 11.76
C MET A 180 -5.45 -15.65 10.97
N PHE A 181 -6.06 -15.03 9.94
CA PHE A 181 -7.07 -15.66 9.08
C PHE A 181 -6.51 -16.86 8.31
N ALA A 182 -5.36 -16.72 7.65
CA ALA A 182 -4.76 -17.78 6.86
C ALA A 182 -4.36 -19.00 7.70
N ARG A 183 -3.90 -18.79 8.95
CA ARG A 183 -3.66 -19.89 9.89
C ARG A 183 -4.93 -20.43 10.53
N GLN A 184 -6.07 -19.75 10.37
CA GLN A 184 -7.35 -20.07 10.98
C GLN A 184 -7.29 -20.18 12.51
N GLN A 185 -6.39 -19.44 13.14
CA GLN A 185 -6.17 -19.50 14.59
C GLN A 185 -5.74 -18.14 15.13
N ILE A 186 -6.32 -17.75 16.26
CA ILE A 186 -5.90 -16.57 17.03
C ILE A 186 -4.76 -16.98 17.96
N THR A 187 -3.54 -16.50 17.70
CA THR A 187 -2.40 -16.76 18.59
C THR A 187 -2.15 -15.58 19.53
N ALA A 188 -1.46 -15.84 20.64
CA ALA A 188 -1.07 -14.78 21.58
C ALA A 188 -0.16 -13.73 20.92
N ALA A 189 0.68 -14.14 19.97
CA ALA A 189 1.54 -13.22 19.22
C ALA A 189 0.72 -12.20 18.41
N ASP A 190 -0.29 -12.66 17.66
CA ASP A 190 -1.14 -11.76 16.86
C ASP A 190 -1.95 -10.82 17.76
N ALA A 191 -2.52 -11.36 18.85
CA ALA A 191 -3.28 -10.57 19.80
C ALA A 191 -2.43 -9.47 20.45
N ASN A 192 -1.17 -9.78 20.78
CA ASN A 192 -0.23 -8.80 21.32
C ASN A 192 0.15 -7.74 20.28
N LEU A 193 0.40 -8.14 19.03
CA LEU A 193 0.71 -7.18 17.95
C LEU A 193 -0.48 -6.27 17.65
N LEU A 194 -1.70 -6.81 17.64
CA LEU A 194 -2.93 -6.05 17.41
C LEU A 194 -3.23 -5.04 18.53
N THR A 195 -2.73 -5.29 19.74
CA THR A 195 -2.82 -4.31 20.85
C THR A 195 -2.07 -3.01 20.51
N GLY A 196 -0.98 -3.09 19.74
CA GLY A 196 -0.26 -1.91 19.26
C GLY A 196 -1.07 -1.02 18.31
N TYR A 197 -2.14 -1.55 17.73
CA TYR A 197 -3.10 -0.81 16.91
C TYR A 197 -4.32 -0.37 17.72
N GLY A 198 -4.39 -0.66 19.03
CA GLY A 198 -5.57 -0.38 19.86
C GLY A 198 -6.63 -1.48 19.86
N ILE A 199 -6.32 -2.66 19.32
CA ILE A 199 -7.25 -3.80 19.26
C ILE A 199 -6.85 -4.88 20.26
N ASN A 200 -7.64 -5.04 21.33
CA ASN A 200 -7.55 -6.21 22.20
C ASN A 200 -8.50 -7.31 21.71
N VAL A 201 -7.96 -8.28 20.97
CA VAL A 201 -8.72 -9.37 20.34
C VAL A 201 -9.49 -10.22 21.35
N TYR A 202 -8.92 -10.49 22.53
CA TYR A 202 -9.58 -11.30 23.56
C TYR A 202 -10.74 -10.56 24.20
N LYS A 203 -10.58 -9.26 24.45
CA LYS A 203 -11.66 -8.40 24.92
C LYS A 203 -12.79 -8.30 23.90
N VAL A 204 -12.47 -8.08 22.64
CA VAL A 204 -13.47 -8.04 21.55
C VAL A 204 -14.29 -9.33 21.51
N LEU A 205 -13.64 -10.48 21.64
CA LEU A 205 -14.33 -11.77 21.71
C LEU A 205 -15.16 -11.95 22.98
N ALA A 206 -14.64 -11.54 24.14
CA ALA A 206 -15.35 -11.57 25.40
C ALA A 206 -16.64 -10.73 25.34
N ASP A 207 -16.53 -9.50 24.82
CA ASP A 207 -17.66 -8.60 24.64
C ASP A 207 -18.69 -9.19 23.65
N ALA A 208 -18.23 -9.89 22.60
CA ALA A 208 -19.10 -10.52 21.60
C ALA A 208 -19.83 -11.79 22.10
N THR A 209 -19.23 -12.52 23.05
CA THR A 209 -19.79 -13.79 23.55
C THR A 209 -20.43 -13.68 24.93
N GLY A 210 -20.24 -12.55 25.62
CA GLY A 210 -20.62 -12.39 27.02
C GLY A 210 -19.79 -13.25 27.98
N GLU A 211 -18.63 -13.75 27.55
CA GLU A 211 -17.72 -14.54 28.38
C GLU A 211 -16.66 -13.68 29.06
N ASP A 212 -16.02 -14.23 30.10
CA ASP A 212 -14.87 -13.60 30.75
C ASP A 212 -13.62 -13.57 29.83
N GLU A 213 -12.93 -12.43 29.78
CA GLU A 213 -11.74 -12.23 28.93
C GLU A 213 -10.61 -13.22 29.27
N LYS A 214 -10.40 -13.55 30.56
CA LYS A 214 -9.37 -14.53 30.95
C LYS A 214 -9.73 -15.94 30.46
N LYS A 215 -11.02 -16.28 30.42
CA LYS A 215 -11.51 -17.54 29.85
C LYS A 215 -11.23 -17.59 28.34
N ILE A 216 -11.57 -16.52 27.60
CA ILE A 216 -11.29 -16.43 26.17
C ILE A 216 -9.78 -16.52 25.88
N ARG A 217 -8.95 -15.81 26.65
CA ARG A 217 -7.49 -15.88 26.50
C ARG A 217 -6.96 -17.31 26.69
N LYS A 218 -7.42 -18.03 27.71
CA LYS A 218 -7.09 -19.45 27.93
C LYS A 218 -7.53 -20.35 26.77
N LEU A 219 -8.63 -20.03 26.09
CA LEU A 219 -9.03 -20.75 24.87
C LEU A 219 -8.06 -20.46 23.72
N GLY A 220 -7.58 -19.23 23.60
CA GLY A 220 -6.57 -18.83 22.61
C GLY A 220 -5.23 -19.56 22.82
N GLU A 221 -4.75 -19.60 24.05
CA GLU A 221 -3.53 -20.34 24.44
C GLU A 221 -3.62 -21.84 24.11
N LYS A 222 -4.82 -22.42 24.18
CA LYS A 222 -5.10 -23.82 23.83
C LYS A 222 -5.38 -24.04 22.34
N GLY A 223 -5.27 -23.00 21.51
CA GLY A 223 -5.56 -23.06 20.07
C GLY A 223 -7.04 -23.31 19.74
N LYS A 224 -7.96 -23.05 20.67
CA LYS A 224 -9.40 -23.28 20.48
C LYS A 224 -10.13 -22.12 19.82
N LEU A 225 -9.46 -20.99 19.58
CA LEU A 225 -10.00 -19.83 18.89
C LEU A 225 -9.72 -19.92 17.38
N GLY A 226 -10.55 -20.70 16.68
CA GLY A 226 -10.42 -20.94 15.24
C GLY A 226 -11.06 -19.87 14.35
N LEU A 227 -11.25 -20.18 13.05
CA LEU A 227 -11.84 -19.28 12.04
C LEU A 227 -13.16 -18.61 12.48
N LYS A 228 -14.07 -19.33 13.14
CA LYS A 228 -15.32 -18.75 13.65
C LYS A 228 -15.07 -17.60 14.64
N SER A 229 -14.05 -17.73 15.47
CA SER A 229 -13.65 -16.68 16.42
C SER A 229 -13.07 -15.48 15.66
N ILE A 230 -12.26 -15.73 14.63
CA ILE A 230 -11.68 -14.67 13.78
C ILE A 230 -12.78 -13.86 13.08
N LEU A 231 -13.75 -14.53 12.46
CA LEU A 231 -14.89 -13.87 11.82
C LEU A 231 -15.77 -13.12 12.84
N THR A 232 -15.86 -13.64 14.07
CA THR A 232 -16.56 -12.95 15.16
C THR A 232 -15.84 -11.65 15.52
N VAL A 233 -14.51 -11.67 15.66
CA VAL A 233 -13.69 -10.47 15.87
C VAL A 233 -13.92 -9.44 14.76
N PHE A 234 -13.85 -9.85 13.48
CA PHE A 234 -14.05 -8.92 12.36
C PHE A 234 -15.44 -8.27 12.40
N ARG A 235 -16.48 -9.07 12.66
CA ARG A 235 -17.85 -8.55 12.79
C ARG A 235 -17.98 -7.57 13.95
N THR A 236 -17.50 -7.93 15.14
CA THR A 236 -17.60 -7.09 16.33
C THR A 236 -16.82 -5.78 16.19
N LEU A 237 -15.63 -5.81 15.60
CA LEU A 237 -14.87 -4.59 15.27
C LEU A 237 -15.63 -3.71 14.26
N SER A 238 -16.25 -4.31 13.25
CA SER A 238 -17.06 -3.58 12.28
C SER A 238 -18.27 -2.92 12.94
N GLU A 239 -18.94 -3.61 13.88
CA GLU A 239 -20.06 -3.08 14.65
C GLU A 239 -19.64 -1.92 15.57
N GLN A 240 -18.52 -2.07 16.28
CA GLN A 240 -17.97 -1.04 17.18
C GLN A 240 -17.59 0.26 16.45
N SER A 241 -17.14 0.14 15.20
CA SER A 241 -16.66 1.27 14.39
C SER A 241 -17.67 1.72 13.32
N LYS A 242 -18.90 1.20 13.36
CA LYS A 242 -19.90 1.44 12.32
C LYS A 242 -20.16 2.94 12.17
N GLY A 243 -19.99 3.44 10.93
CA GLY A 243 -20.21 4.86 10.60
C GLY A 243 -19.02 5.78 10.89
N ALA A 244 -17.92 5.27 11.45
CA ALA A 244 -16.70 6.06 11.67
C ALA A 244 -16.13 6.58 10.34
N GLN A 245 -16.10 5.76 9.28
CA GLN A 245 -15.60 6.21 7.98
C GLN A 245 -16.50 7.27 7.34
N ALA A 246 -17.81 7.10 7.40
CA ALA A 246 -18.76 8.10 6.90
C ALA A 246 -18.60 9.44 7.65
N SER A 247 -18.40 9.37 8.96
CA SER A 247 -18.13 10.55 9.80
C SER A 247 -16.79 11.22 9.42
N ALA A 248 -15.75 10.43 9.17
CA ALA A 248 -14.45 10.94 8.73
C ALA A 248 -14.52 11.60 7.34
N MET A 249 -15.32 11.05 6.41
CA MET A 249 -15.54 11.67 5.11
C MET A 249 -16.31 12.98 5.16
N ASN A 250 -17.33 13.05 6.03
CA ASN A 250 -18.12 14.26 6.22
C ASN A 250 -17.40 15.31 7.09
N SER A 251 -16.23 14.96 7.66
CA SER A 251 -15.39 15.92 8.35
C SER A 251 -14.81 16.93 7.37
N TRP A 252 -14.42 18.11 7.88
CA TRP A 252 -13.84 19.18 7.08
C TRP A 252 -12.64 18.68 6.25
N ASP A 253 -11.72 17.94 6.87
CA ASP A 253 -10.56 17.33 6.17
C ASP A 253 -10.97 16.31 5.10
N GLY A 254 -12.04 15.55 5.35
CA GLY A 254 -12.61 14.61 4.38
C GLY A 254 -13.23 15.31 3.17
N MET A 255 -13.94 16.41 3.38
CA MET A 255 -14.51 17.22 2.30
C MET A 255 -13.42 17.89 1.44
N PHE A 256 -12.32 18.36 2.05
CA PHE A 256 -11.17 18.85 1.30
C PHE A 256 -10.49 17.77 0.47
N ALA A 257 -10.33 16.57 1.01
CA ALA A 257 -9.78 15.44 0.27
C ALA A 257 -10.68 15.02 -0.91
N GLN A 258 -12.01 15.12 -0.76
CA GLN A 258 -12.96 14.85 -1.85
C GLN A 258 -12.95 15.94 -2.94
N MET A 259 -12.72 17.21 -2.60
CA MET A 259 -12.62 18.30 -3.57
C MET A 259 -11.30 18.28 -4.37
N GLU A 260 -10.27 17.64 -3.83
CA GLU A 260 -8.96 17.45 -4.47
C GLU A 260 -8.84 16.10 -5.23
N ALA A 261 -9.87 15.24 -5.19
CA ALA A 261 -9.93 13.91 -5.81
C ALA A 261 -10.92 13.84 -6.98
#